data_AF-A0A1W6QYB0-F1
#
_entry.id   AF-A0A1W6QYB0-F1
#
_cell.length_a   1.000
_cell.length_b   1.000
_cell.length_c   1.000
_cell.angle_alpha   90.00
_cell.angle_beta   90.00
_cell.angle_gamma   90.00
#
_symmetry.space_group_name_H-M   'P 1'
#
loop_
_entity.id
_entity.type
_entity.pdbx_description
1 polymer ?
#
loop_
_entity_poly.entity_id
_entity_poly.type
_entity_poly.pdbx_seq_one_letter_code
_entity_poly.pdbx_strand_id
1 'polypeptide(L)'
;MDDIEVAFEKLLGRQASEKEVQDLYRVKNALNLHNNDSLWLILMALQSYDTMYSKYPELIARQVDKQVDKHKSLFAEMADAETKKALSTLSAAVSEASQAVALKVADAARWRAWGFVLCALLCFAGLCMTVGFVLGSGQVPYWAKIASAKGPLFNICSMIFNAPVGWLLPLVAAGLFGTTFINQKPTLKSVLLLGLLLAISSLSLGFVL
;
A
#
# COMPACT_ATOMS: atom_id res chain seq x y z
N MET A 1 68.80 15.52 -42.28
CA MET A 1 67.48 14.89 -42.13
C MET A 1 67.69 13.46 -42.56
N ASP A 2 67.63 12.53 -41.60
CA ASP A 2 67.95 11.12 -41.86
C ASP A 2 66.85 10.56 -42.78
N ASP A 3 67.19 9.75 -43.80
CA ASP A 3 66.21 9.18 -44.76
C ASP A 3 65.07 8.42 -44.06
N ILE A 4 65.35 7.99 -42.82
CA ILE A 4 64.47 7.31 -41.88
C ILE A 4 63.33 8.18 -41.39
N GLU A 5 63.60 9.44 -41.03
CA GLU A 5 62.57 10.38 -40.55
C GLU A 5 61.62 10.75 -41.68
N VAL A 6 62.14 10.92 -42.90
CA VAL A 6 61.35 11.21 -44.10
C VAL A 6 60.45 10.03 -44.48
N ALA A 7 60.93 8.80 -44.34
CA ALA A 7 60.13 7.60 -44.55
C ALA A 7 59.01 7.45 -43.50
N PHE A 8 59.31 7.76 -42.23
CA PHE A 8 58.35 7.72 -41.14
C PHE A 8 57.27 8.81 -41.27
N GLU A 9 57.64 10.04 -41.66
CA GLU A 9 56.71 11.13 -41.96
C GLU A 9 55.79 10.79 -43.14
N LYS A 10 56.32 10.15 -44.19
CA LYS A 10 55.49 9.64 -45.30
C LYS A 10 54.50 8.57 -44.86
N LEU A 11 54.91 7.68 -43.95
CA LEU A 11 54.08 6.58 -43.44
C LEU A 11 52.97 7.12 -42.51
N LEU A 12 53.28 8.13 -41.72
CA LEU A 12 52.32 8.82 -40.85
C LEU A 12 51.42 9.81 -41.61
N GLY A 13 51.82 10.27 -42.79
CA GLY A 13 51.13 11.33 -43.54
C GLY A 13 51.10 12.69 -42.82
N ARG A 14 51.90 12.85 -41.76
CA ARG A 14 52.08 14.06 -40.94
C ARG A 14 53.50 14.12 -40.40
N GLN A 15 53.90 15.30 -39.89
CA GLN A 15 55.18 15.43 -39.18
C GLN A 15 55.18 14.57 -37.90
N ALA A 16 56.26 13.82 -37.70
CA ALA A 16 56.43 12.95 -36.54
C ALA A 16 56.73 13.80 -35.30
N SER A 17 56.15 13.44 -34.15
CA SER A 17 56.47 14.09 -32.87
C SER A 17 57.85 13.65 -32.38
N GLU A 18 58.58 14.54 -31.71
CA GLU A 18 59.91 14.22 -31.12
C GLU A 18 59.87 12.97 -30.22
N LYS A 19 58.77 12.76 -29.49
CA LYS A 19 58.58 11.56 -28.66
C LYS A 19 58.46 10.29 -29.51
N GLU A 20 57.74 10.35 -30.62
CA GLU A 20 57.52 9.20 -31.52
C GLU A 20 58.84 8.77 -32.17
N VAL A 21 59.66 9.76 -32.54
CA VAL A 21 61.00 9.54 -33.10
C VAL A 21 61.95 8.97 -32.04
N GLN A 22 61.90 9.49 -30.81
CA GLN A 22 62.75 9.01 -29.72
C GLN A 22 62.42 7.57 -29.29
N ASP A 23 61.14 7.21 -29.24
CA ASP A 23 60.69 5.85 -28.95
C ASP A 23 61.10 4.88 -30.06
N LEU A 24 60.98 5.31 -31.33
CA LEU A 24 61.43 4.53 -32.49
C LEU A 24 62.94 4.24 -32.41
N TYR A 25 63.77 5.25 -32.15
CA TYR A 25 65.22 5.07 -31.97
C TYR A 25 65.58 4.22 -30.73
N ARG A 26 64.82 4.32 -29.64
CA ARG A 26 65.00 3.47 -28.46
C ARG A 26 64.79 2.00 -28.80
N VAL A 27 63.75 1.69 -29.57
CA VAL A 27 63.47 0.31 -30.03
C VAL A 27 64.55 -0.16 -31.03
N LYS A 28 65.03 0.72 -31.93
CA LYS A 28 66.17 0.43 -32.82
C LYS A 28 67.40 -0.04 -32.07
N ASN A 29 67.77 0.74 -31.05
CA ASN A 29 68.98 0.52 -30.28
C ASN A 29 68.86 -0.72 -29.40
N ALA A 30 67.67 -1.00 -28.86
CA ALA A 30 67.42 -2.21 -28.07
C ALA A 30 67.52 -3.50 -28.91
N LEU A 31 67.13 -3.43 -30.18
CA LEU A 31 67.18 -4.57 -31.12
C LEU A 31 68.49 -4.61 -31.94
N ASN A 32 69.41 -3.65 -31.73
CA ASN A 32 70.67 -3.50 -32.44
C ASN A 32 70.52 -3.55 -33.99
N LEU A 33 69.48 -2.89 -34.50
CA LEU A 33 69.14 -2.92 -35.93
C LEU A 33 69.98 -1.91 -36.71
N HIS A 34 70.47 -2.34 -37.88
CA HIS A 34 71.19 -1.48 -38.80
C HIS A 34 70.22 -0.65 -39.66
N ASN A 35 70.67 0.50 -40.18
CA ASN A 35 69.82 1.43 -40.94
C ASN A 35 69.21 0.86 -42.23
N ASN A 36 69.73 -0.26 -42.75
CA ASN A 36 69.32 -0.85 -44.03
C ASN A 36 68.54 -2.17 -43.87
N ASP A 37 68.04 -2.46 -42.66
CA ASP A 37 67.34 -3.69 -42.36
C ASP A 37 65.83 -3.57 -42.67
N SER A 38 65.25 -4.62 -43.29
CA SER A 38 63.84 -4.65 -43.66
C SER A 38 62.90 -4.71 -42.45
N LEU A 39 63.41 -5.22 -41.32
CA LEU A 39 62.70 -5.29 -40.04
C LEU A 39 62.33 -3.89 -39.49
N TRP A 40 63.08 -2.86 -39.90
CA TRP A 40 62.86 -1.48 -39.50
C TRP A 40 61.54 -0.89 -40.02
N LEU A 41 61.15 -1.22 -41.26
CA LEU A 41 59.88 -0.78 -41.85
C LEU A 41 58.67 -1.36 -41.09
N ILE A 42 58.81 -2.61 -40.62
CA ILE A 42 57.78 -3.29 -39.82
C ILE A 42 57.63 -2.61 -38.45
N LEU A 43 58.75 -2.25 -37.81
CA LEU A 43 58.74 -1.52 -36.53
C LEU A 43 58.12 -0.13 -36.66
N MET A 44 58.41 0.61 -37.74
CA MET A 44 57.74 1.89 -38.01
C MET A 44 56.22 1.72 -38.14
N ALA A 45 55.78 0.70 -38.89
CA ALA A 45 54.36 0.42 -39.04
C ALA A 45 53.73 0.06 -37.69
N LEU A 46 54.40 -0.76 -36.87
CA LEU A 46 53.90 -1.17 -35.56
C LEU A 46 53.79 0.01 -34.58
N GLN A 47 54.78 0.90 -34.54
CA GLN A 47 54.76 2.11 -33.72
C GLN A 47 53.65 3.08 -34.15
N SER A 48 53.39 3.17 -35.48
CA SER A 48 52.24 3.91 -36.01
C SER A 48 50.91 3.31 -35.57
N TYR A 49 50.79 1.99 -35.50
CA TYR A 49 49.58 1.35 -34.98
C TYR A 49 49.41 1.56 -33.48
N ASP A 50 50.46 1.43 -32.69
CA ASP A 50 50.40 1.61 -31.22
C ASP A 50 49.96 3.03 -30.82
N THR A 51 50.54 4.05 -31.46
CA THR A 51 50.15 5.45 -31.26
C THR A 51 48.72 5.74 -31.71
N MET A 52 48.21 5.04 -32.73
CA MET A 52 46.82 5.15 -33.15
C MET A 52 45.88 4.42 -32.18
N TYR A 53 46.27 3.25 -31.69
CA TYR A 53 45.44 2.44 -30.79
C TYR A 53 45.29 3.05 -29.39
N SER A 54 46.33 3.71 -28.88
CA SER A 54 46.32 4.39 -27.58
C SER A 54 45.22 5.46 -27.43
N LYS A 55 44.71 6.01 -28.55
CA LYS A 55 43.69 7.07 -28.55
C LYS A 55 42.25 6.55 -28.48
N TYR A 56 42.00 5.30 -28.87
CA TYR A 56 40.64 4.74 -28.89
C TYR A 56 40.00 4.58 -27.52
N PRO A 57 40.68 4.16 -26.45
CA PRO A 57 40.06 4.04 -25.13
C PRO A 57 39.41 5.33 -24.64
N GLU A 58 40.08 6.48 -24.82
CA GLU A 58 39.53 7.78 -24.43
C GLU A 58 38.33 8.20 -25.30
N LEU A 59 38.38 7.92 -26.61
CA LEU A 59 37.27 8.20 -27.52
C LEU A 59 36.04 7.33 -27.21
N ILE A 60 36.27 6.05 -26.88
CA ILE A 60 35.22 5.12 -26.48
C ILE A 60 34.60 5.57 -25.16
N ALA A 61 35.42 5.89 -24.15
CA ALA A 61 34.93 6.38 -22.86
C ALA A 61 34.06 7.64 -23.03
N ARG A 62 34.53 8.62 -23.81
CA ARG A 62 33.78 9.85 -24.09
C ARG A 62 32.46 9.57 -24.81
N GLN A 63 32.43 8.58 -25.70
CA GLN A 63 31.20 8.20 -26.39
C GLN A 63 30.24 7.44 -25.48
N VAL A 64 30.75 6.59 -24.60
CA VAL A 64 29.97 5.88 -23.58
C VAL A 64 29.34 6.88 -22.62
N ASP A 65 30.08 7.88 -22.13
CA ASP A 65 29.52 8.91 -21.23
C ASP A 65 28.36 9.66 -21.88
N LYS A 66 28.51 10.06 -23.15
CA LYS A 66 27.44 10.70 -23.91
C LYS A 66 26.20 9.82 -24.06
N GLN A 67 26.39 8.51 -24.29
CA GLN A 67 25.27 7.56 -24.38
C GLN A 67 24.62 7.36 -23.02
N VAL A 68 25.41 7.22 -21.95
CA VAL A 68 24.90 7.07 -20.58
C VAL A 68 24.04 8.26 -20.17
N ASP A 69 24.46 9.49 -20.48
CA ASP A 69 23.67 10.67 -20.15
C ASP A 69 22.36 10.74 -20.95
N LYS A 70 22.40 10.36 -22.24
CA LYS A 70 21.18 10.22 -23.06
C LYS A 70 20.26 9.10 -22.53
N HIS A 71 20.82 8.00 -22.06
CA HIS A 71 20.05 6.91 -21.48
C HIS A 71 19.43 7.30 -20.14
N LYS A 72 20.13 8.07 -19.29
CA LYS A 72 19.58 8.57 -18.02
C LYS A 72 18.34 9.44 -18.24
N SER A 73 18.34 10.33 -19.23
CA SER A 73 17.15 11.15 -19.52
C SER A 73 15.97 10.30 -19.99
N LEU A 74 16.22 9.31 -20.86
CA LEU A 74 15.18 8.38 -21.31
C LEU A 74 14.65 7.50 -20.17
N PHE A 75 15.53 7.02 -19.29
CA PHE A 75 15.12 6.25 -18.13
C PHE A 75 14.32 7.09 -17.12
N ALA A 76 14.64 8.37 -16.95
CA ALA A 76 13.84 9.26 -16.10
C ALA A 76 12.42 9.42 -16.67
N GLU A 77 12.28 9.67 -17.98
CA GLU A 77 10.96 9.77 -18.63
C GLU A 77 10.18 8.46 -18.56
N MET A 78 10.84 7.32 -18.78
CA MET A 78 10.21 5.99 -18.65
C MET A 78 9.81 5.68 -17.21
N ALA A 79 10.65 6.02 -16.23
CA ALA A 79 10.33 5.85 -14.81
C ALA A 79 9.15 6.73 -14.39
N ASP A 80 9.07 7.98 -14.86
CA ASP A 80 7.92 8.85 -14.60
C ASP A 80 6.63 8.30 -15.23
N ALA A 81 6.71 7.72 -16.44
CA ALA A 81 5.56 7.08 -17.09
C ALA A 81 5.10 5.82 -16.34
N GLU A 82 6.04 4.96 -15.91
CA GLU A 82 5.75 3.75 -15.15
C GLU A 82 5.22 4.06 -13.76
N THR A 83 5.81 5.03 -13.05
CA THR A 83 5.32 5.46 -11.73
C THR A 83 3.93 6.08 -11.84
N LYS A 84 3.65 6.90 -12.86
CA LYS A 84 2.31 7.43 -13.10
C LYS A 84 1.29 6.33 -13.36
N LYS A 85 1.67 5.27 -14.09
CA LYS A 85 0.81 4.09 -14.33
C LYS A 85 0.60 3.28 -13.05
N ALA A 86 1.63 3.09 -12.24
CA ALA A 86 1.52 2.40 -10.95
C ALA A 86 0.66 3.20 -9.94
N LEU A 87 0.80 4.52 -9.92
CA LEU A 87 -0.03 5.40 -9.09
C LEU A 87 -1.49 5.41 -9.56
N SER A 88 -1.75 5.36 -10.86
CA SER A 88 -3.13 5.32 -11.37
C SER A 88 -3.81 3.99 -11.06
N THR A 89 -3.10 2.85 -11.19
CA THR A 89 -3.65 1.53 -10.82
C THR A 89 -3.85 1.43 -9.31
N LEU A 90 -2.91 1.94 -8.51
CA LEU A 90 -3.06 2.00 -7.05
C LEU A 90 -4.25 2.89 -6.66
N SER A 91 -4.40 4.06 -7.28
CA SER A 91 -5.53 4.96 -7.04
C SER A 91 -6.87 4.31 -7.38
N ALA A 92 -6.94 3.58 -8.50
CA ALA A 92 -8.13 2.82 -8.87
C ALA A 92 -8.46 1.73 -7.85
N ALA A 93 -7.46 0.95 -7.42
CA ALA A 93 -7.64 -0.09 -6.40
C ALA A 93 -8.06 0.49 -5.03
N VAL A 94 -7.46 1.62 -4.63
CA VAL A 94 -7.83 2.33 -3.39
C VAL A 94 -9.24 2.90 -3.48
N SER A 95 -9.65 3.44 -4.63
CA SER A 95 -11.01 3.93 -4.84
C SER A 95 -12.03 2.79 -4.75
N GLU A 96 -11.78 1.66 -5.40
CA GLU A 96 -12.65 0.48 -5.36
C GLU A 96 -12.76 -0.08 -3.93
N ALA A 97 -11.64 -0.23 -3.22
CA ALA A 97 -11.62 -0.65 -1.83
C ALA A 97 -12.38 0.35 -0.93
N SER A 98 -12.21 1.65 -1.16
CA SER A 98 -12.90 2.69 -0.40
C SER A 98 -14.41 2.66 -0.63
N GLN A 99 -14.85 2.41 -1.87
CA GLN A 99 -16.27 2.23 -2.19
C GLN A 99 -16.84 0.99 -1.52
N ALA A 100 -16.13 -0.15 -1.59
CA ALA A 100 -16.56 -1.38 -0.93
C ALA A 100 -16.68 -1.20 0.60
N VAL A 101 -15.73 -0.51 1.23
CA VAL A 101 -15.77 -0.18 2.66
C VAL A 101 -16.92 0.80 2.96
N ALA A 102 -17.13 1.83 2.14
CA ALA A 102 -18.21 2.79 2.33
C ALA A 102 -19.59 2.13 2.26
N LEU A 103 -19.80 1.20 1.32
CA LEU A 103 -21.04 0.43 1.23
C LEU A 103 -21.25 -0.43 2.49
N LYS A 104 -20.21 -1.12 2.96
CA LYS A 104 -20.27 -1.91 4.20
C LYS A 104 -20.60 -1.06 5.43
N VAL A 105 -20.04 0.15 5.52
CA VAL A 105 -20.32 1.10 6.62
C VAL A 105 -21.74 1.65 6.51
N ALA A 106 -22.20 1.99 5.30
CA ALA A 106 -23.56 2.47 5.06
C ALA A 106 -24.61 1.41 5.43
N ASP A 107 -24.38 0.15 5.05
CA ASP A 107 -25.25 -0.97 5.44
C ASP A 107 -25.27 -1.12 6.96
N ALA A 108 -24.10 -1.12 7.63
CA ALA A 108 -24.03 -1.21 9.08
C ALA A 108 -24.79 -0.06 9.79
N ALA A 109 -24.70 1.16 9.26
CA ALA A 109 -25.45 2.32 9.77
C ALA A 109 -26.96 2.14 9.58
N ARG A 110 -27.40 1.60 8.44
CA ARG A 110 -28.81 1.29 8.17
C ARG A 110 -29.36 0.24 9.13
N TRP A 111 -28.62 -0.83 9.39
CA TRP A 111 -28.98 -1.85 10.39
C TRP A 111 -29.07 -1.24 11.79
N ARG A 112 -28.16 -0.33 12.15
CA ARG A 112 -28.20 0.41 13.42
C ARG A 112 -29.48 1.26 13.55
N ALA A 113 -29.85 1.97 12.49
CA ALA A 113 -31.05 2.81 12.46
C ALA A 113 -32.33 1.97 12.58
N TRP A 114 -32.43 0.88 11.83
CA TRP A 114 -33.56 -0.06 11.93
C TRP A 114 -33.67 -0.70 13.31
N GLY A 115 -32.52 -0.99 13.94
CA GLY A 115 -32.49 -1.45 15.32
C GLY A 115 -33.08 -0.47 16.32
N PHE A 116 -32.77 0.81 16.17
CA PHE A 116 -33.33 1.85 17.03
C PHE A 116 -34.85 2.00 16.83
N VAL A 117 -35.30 1.95 15.57
CA VAL A 117 -36.74 1.99 15.23
C VAL A 117 -37.48 0.79 15.84
N LEU A 118 -36.93 -0.42 15.73
CA LEU A 118 -37.54 -1.63 16.28
C LEU A 118 -37.60 -1.59 17.82
N CYS A 119 -36.55 -1.07 18.47
CA CYS A 119 -36.52 -0.85 19.92
C CYS A 119 -37.59 0.16 20.37
N ALA A 120 -37.72 1.28 19.66
CA ALA A 120 -38.74 2.28 19.95
C ALA A 120 -40.17 1.71 19.81
N LEU A 121 -40.40 0.89 18.77
CA LEU A 121 -41.69 0.25 18.53
C LEU A 121 -42.03 -0.79 19.62
N LEU A 122 -41.05 -1.56 20.09
CA LEU A 122 -41.23 -2.49 21.22
C LEU A 122 -41.55 -1.75 22.53
N CYS A 123 -40.85 -0.65 22.83
CA CYS A 123 -41.14 0.18 24.00
C CYS A 123 -42.57 0.75 23.95
N PHE A 124 -43.00 1.22 22.77
CA PHE A 124 -44.37 1.71 22.57
C PHE A 124 -45.41 0.60 22.76
N ALA A 125 -45.18 -0.58 22.20
CA ALA A 125 -46.06 -1.74 22.41
C ALA A 125 -46.16 -2.15 23.89
N GLY A 126 -45.04 -2.10 24.62
CA GLY A 126 -45.02 -2.35 26.06
C GLY A 126 -45.86 -1.35 26.85
N LEU A 127 -45.75 -0.05 26.53
CA LEU A 127 -46.59 0.99 27.12
C LEU A 127 -48.08 0.75 26.84
N CYS A 128 -48.46 0.50 25.58
CA CYS A 128 -49.85 0.23 25.22
C CYS A 128 -50.44 -0.98 25.95
N MET A 129 -49.68 -2.07 26.09
CA MET A 129 -50.07 -3.25 26.86
C MET A 129 -50.33 -2.92 28.34
N THR A 130 -49.45 -2.13 28.97
CA THR A 130 -49.61 -1.75 30.38
C THR A 130 -50.83 -0.86 30.60
N VAL A 131 -51.05 0.13 29.73
CA VAL A 131 -52.19 1.05 29.81
C VAL A 131 -53.50 0.30 29.55
N GLY A 132 -53.53 -0.57 28.54
CA GLY A 132 -54.71 -1.38 28.21
C GLY A 132 -55.11 -2.32 29.36
N PHE A 133 -54.14 -2.98 30.01
CA PHE A 133 -54.41 -3.87 31.13
C PHE A 133 -54.96 -3.11 32.35
N VAL A 134 -54.37 -1.96 32.70
CA VAL A 134 -54.82 -1.14 33.83
C VAL A 134 -56.23 -0.61 33.60
N LEU A 135 -56.54 -0.16 32.38
CA LEU A 135 -57.85 0.38 32.03
C LEU A 135 -58.94 -0.72 32.00
N GLY A 136 -58.60 -1.94 31.58
CA GLY A 136 -59.54 -3.06 31.50
C GLY A 136 -59.77 -3.83 32.80
N SER A 137 -58.76 -3.91 33.68
CA SER A 137 -58.83 -4.74 34.91
C SER A 137 -58.92 -3.93 36.20
N GLY A 138 -58.59 -2.63 36.18
CA GLY A 138 -58.54 -1.78 37.38
C GLY A 138 -57.43 -2.15 38.37
N GLN A 139 -56.57 -3.13 38.04
CA GLN A 139 -55.45 -3.58 38.86
C GLN A 139 -54.12 -3.34 38.14
N VAL A 140 -53.04 -3.15 38.91
CA VAL A 140 -51.70 -3.07 38.34
C VAL A 140 -51.23 -4.48 37.93
N PRO A 141 -50.64 -4.63 36.74
CA PRO A 141 -50.22 -5.94 36.28
C PRO A 141 -49.09 -6.54 37.13
N TYR A 142 -49.05 -7.86 37.27
CA TYR A 142 -48.08 -8.57 38.13
C TYR A 142 -46.61 -8.36 37.70
N TRP A 143 -46.37 -8.03 36.44
CA TRP A 143 -45.05 -7.69 35.90
C TRP A 143 -44.61 -6.25 36.20
N ALA A 144 -45.54 -5.38 36.62
CA ALA A 144 -45.30 -3.97 36.95
C ALA A 144 -45.10 -3.75 38.46
N LYS A 145 -44.33 -4.62 39.12
CA LYS A 145 -43.92 -4.38 40.51
C LYS A 145 -43.01 -3.15 40.57
N ILE A 146 -43.56 -2.03 41.02
CA ILE A 146 -42.85 -0.75 41.13
C ILE A 146 -41.76 -0.89 42.21
N ALA A 147 -40.50 -0.97 41.81
CA ALA A 147 -39.37 -0.84 42.72
C ALA A 147 -39.27 0.64 43.15
N SER A 148 -39.87 0.99 44.29
CA SER A 148 -40.01 2.35 44.80
C SER A 148 -38.70 2.98 45.30
N ALA A 149 -37.62 2.96 44.50
CA ALA A 149 -36.30 3.41 44.95
C ALA A 149 -35.61 4.49 44.09
N LYS A 150 -35.96 4.71 42.81
CA LYS A 150 -35.20 5.66 41.96
C LYS A 150 -36.02 6.42 40.89
N GLY A 151 -37.02 7.22 41.29
CA GLY A 151 -37.66 8.23 40.41
C GLY A 151 -38.64 7.70 39.33
N PRO A 152 -39.50 8.57 38.76
CA PRO A 152 -40.64 8.14 37.93
C PRO A 152 -40.23 7.52 36.58
N LEU A 153 -39.18 8.04 35.94
CA LEU A 153 -38.70 7.52 34.65
C LEU A 153 -38.07 6.12 34.76
N PHE A 154 -37.34 5.86 35.84
CA PHE A 154 -36.75 4.55 36.11
C PHE A 154 -37.83 3.51 36.37
N ASN A 155 -38.89 3.89 37.08
CA ASN A 155 -40.03 3.01 37.35
C ASN A 155 -40.73 2.62 36.05
N ILE A 156 -40.98 3.56 35.15
CA ILE A 156 -41.56 3.28 33.81
C ILE A 156 -40.65 2.37 33.00
N CYS A 157 -39.33 2.62 33.02
CA CYS A 157 -38.37 1.81 32.28
C CYS A 157 -38.30 0.36 32.83
N SER A 158 -38.28 0.19 34.15
CA SER A 158 -38.32 -1.13 34.81
C SER A 158 -39.63 -1.88 34.55
N MET A 159 -40.75 -1.15 34.40
CA MET A 159 -42.05 -1.70 34.07
C MET A 159 -42.12 -2.23 32.63
N ILE A 160 -41.46 -1.55 31.69
CA ILE A 160 -41.35 -1.98 30.28
C ILE A 160 -40.40 -3.19 30.15
N PHE A 161 -39.30 -3.21 30.90
CA PHE A 161 -38.31 -4.29 30.83
C PHE A 161 -38.80 -5.61 31.42
N ASN A 162 -39.62 -5.56 32.48
CA ASN A 162 -40.24 -6.75 33.09
C ASN A 162 -41.51 -7.22 32.38
N ALA A 163 -42.06 -6.44 31.46
CA ALA A 163 -43.19 -6.88 30.64
C ALA A 163 -42.75 -8.01 29.69
N PRO A 164 -43.66 -8.93 29.30
CA PRO A 164 -43.34 -10.01 28.36
C PRO A 164 -42.83 -9.50 27.00
N VAL A 165 -43.20 -8.27 26.60
CA VAL A 165 -42.63 -7.57 25.43
C VAL A 165 -41.18 -7.11 25.64
N GLY A 166 -40.82 -6.75 26.89
CA GLY A 166 -39.46 -6.33 27.26
C GLY A 166 -38.42 -7.44 27.13
N TRP A 167 -38.84 -8.71 27.13
CA TRP A 167 -37.95 -9.86 26.93
C TRP A 167 -37.48 -10.01 25.48
N LEU A 168 -38.16 -9.38 24.52
CA LEU A 168 -37.72 -9.34 23.12
C LEU A 168 -36.64 -8.28 22.86
N LEU A 169 -36.51 -7.27 23.74
CA LEU A 169 -35.44 -6.26 23.64
C LEU A 169 -34.01 -6.85 23.64
N PRO A 170 -33.63 -7.78 24.55
CA PRO A 170 -32.30 -8.38 24.53
C PRO A 170 -32.03 -9.21 23.27
N LEU A 171 -33.06 -9.84 22.67
CA LEU A 171 -32.92 -10.57 21.39
C LEU A 171 -32.66 -9.61 20.22
N VAL A 172 -33.40 -8.51 20.14
CA VAL A 172 -33.19 -7.47 19.12
C VAL A 172 -31.83 -6.79 19.31
N ALA A 173 -31.44 -6.51 20.55
CA ALA A 173 -30.12 -5.98 20.87
C ALA A 173 -28.99 -6.96 20.49
N ALA A 174 -29.14 -8.25 20.80
CA ALA A 174 -28.18 -9.28 20.44
C ALA A 174 -28.02 -9.43 18.91
N GLY A 175 -29.10 -9.34 18.14
CA GLY A 175 -29.05 -9.34 16.67
C GLY A 175 -28.30 -8.11 16.10
N LEU A 176 -28.52 -6.93 16.69
CA LEU A 176 -27.80 -5.70 16.32
C LEU A 176 -26.32 -5.76 16.70
N PHE A 177 -25.96 -6.39 17.81
CA PHE A 177 -24.57 -6.60 18.21
C PHE A 177 -23.89 -7.73 17.41
N GLY A 178 -24.63 -8.74 16.97
CA GLY A 178 -24.11 -9.82 16.11
C GLY A 178 -23.74 -9.33 14.71
N THR A 179 -24.55 -8.44 14.13
CA THR A 179 -24.28 -7.85 12.80
C THR A 179 -23.07 -6.91 12.81
N THR A 180 -22.80 -6.20 13.91
CA THR A 180 -21.57 -5.41 14.07
C THR A 180 -20.35 -6.29 14.37
N PHE A 181 -20.55 -7.45 14.99
CA PHE A 181 -19.52 -8.46 15.25
C PHE A 181 -18.91 -9.10 14.01
N ILE A 182 -19.74 -9.38 13.02
CA ILE A 182 -19.31 -10.03 11.78
C ILE A 182 -18.53 -9.03 10.89
N ASN A 183 -18.82 -7.74 11.02
CA ASN A 183 -18.22 -6.69 10.20
C ASN A 183 -17.01 -5.98 10.85
N GLN A 184 -16.80 -6.08 12.17
CA GLN A 184 -15.65 -5.50 12.86
C GLN A 184 -14.77 -6.59 13.48
N LYS A 185 -13.45 -6.35 13.59
CA LYS A 185 -12.56 -7.23 14.38
C LYS A 185 -13.13 -7.37 15.79
N PRO A 186 -13.43 -8.60 16.25
CA PRO A 186 -14.13 -8.79 17.51
C PRO A 186 -13.26 -8.31 18.66
N THR A 187 -13.74 -7.31 19.39
CA THR A 187 -13.08 -6.84 20.61
C THR A 187 -13.55 -7.71 21.78
N LEU A 188 -12.65 -8.02 22.72
CA LEU A 188 -12.98 -8.89 23.88
C LEU A 188 -14.22 -8.40 24.65
N LYS A 189 -14.41 -7.07 24.72
CA LYS A 189 -15.56 -6.43 25.38
C LYS A 189 -16.88 -6.71 24.66
N SER A 190 -16.89 -6.73 23.33
CA SER A 190 -18.10 -7.03 22.58
C SER A 190 -18.50 -8.51 22.75
N VAL A 191 -17.53 -9.44 22.82
CA VAL A 191 -17.81 -10.88 23.06
C VAL A 191 -18.53 -11.05 24.40
N LEU A 192 -18.00 -10.41 25.44
CA LEU A 192 -18.54 -10.49 26.80
C LEU A 192 -19.94 -9.88 26.89
N LEU A 193 -20.18 -8.74 26.23
CA LEU A 193 -21.50 -8.10 26.19
C LEU A 193 -22.55 -8.95 25.45
N LEU A 194 -22.18 -9.59 24.35
CA LEU A 194 -23.08 -10.44 23.57
C LEU A 194 -23.41 -11.73 24.33
N GLY A 195 -22.42 -12.33 24.99
CA GLY A 195 -22.62 -13.47 25.90
C GLY A 195 -23.50 -13.12 27.10
N LEU A 196 -23.34 -11.93 27.68
CA LEU A 196 -24.15 -11.47 28.81
C LEU A 196 -25.60 -11.17 28.39
N LEU A 197 -25.82 -10.60 27.21
CA LEU A 197 -27.17 -10.39 26.66
C LEU A 197 -27.89 -11.71 26.35
N LEU A 198 -27.18 -12.70 25.78
CA LEU A 198 -27.72 -14.04 25.57
C LEU A 198 -28.04 -14.74 26.90
N ALA A 199 -27.17 -14.62 27.91
CA ALA A 199 -27.39 -15.20 29.23
C ALA A 199 -28.61 -14.58 29.95
N ILE A 200 -28.85 -13.28 29.79
CA ILE A 200 -30.05 -12.63 30.34
C ILE A 200 -31.31 -13.14 29.64
N SER A 201 -31.26 -13.37 28.33
CA SER A 201 -32.41 -13.92 27.59
C SER A 201 -32.74 -15.37 27.99
N SER A 202 -31.73 -16.22 28.23
CA SER A 202 -31.96 -17.59 28.70
C SER A 202 -32.45 -17.64 30.15
N LEU A 203 -32.00 -16.72 31.00
CA LEU A 203 -32.47 -16.61 32.38
C LEU A 203 -33.93 -16.13 32.45
N SER A 204 -34.36 -15.28 31.52
CA SER A 204 -35.77 -14.86 31.43
C SER A 204 -36.69 -16.01 30.99
N LEU A 205 -36.30 -16.82 30.00
CA LEU A 205 -37.09 -18.01 29.61
C LEU A 205 -37.26 -19.02 30.75
N GLY A 206 -36.25 -19.16 31.61
CA GLY A 206 -36.31 -20.03 32.79
C GLY A 206 -37.22 -19.55 33.92
N PHE A 207 -37.72 -18.30 33.86
CA PHE A 207 -38.63 -17.75 34.88
C PHE A 207 -40.11 -17.89 34.50
N VAL A 208 -40.42 -18.33 33.26
CA VAL A 208 -41.79 -18.56 32.77
C VAL A 208 -42.18 -20.05 32.74
N LEU A 209 -41.22 -20.96 32.96
CA LEU A 209 -41.45 -22.41 33.11
C LEU A 209 -41.55 -22.78 34.59
#